data_AF-A0A1K1R2F6-F1
#
_entry.id   AF-A0A1K1R2F6-F1
#
_cell.length_a   1.000
_cell.length_b   1.000
_cell.length_c   1.000
_cell.angle_alpha   90.00
_cell.angle_beta   90.00
_cell.angle_gamma   90.00
#
_symmetry.space_group_name_H-M   'P 1'
#
loop_
_entity.id
_entity.type
_entity.pdbx_description
1 polymer ?
#
loop_
_entity_poly.entity_id
_entity_poly.type
_entity_poly.pdbx_seq_one_letter_code
_entity_poly.pdbx_strand_id
1 'polypeptide(L)'
;MIGLDTNVLVRYFAQDDAVQSKKATALMESLSAERPGYVSQVALVEVVWVLARCYGVEREQMNDIIDSMIGTKELVVEGADTVRKALRVFVASAKADFADCLIERSGHVAECEYTATFDVTASKVAGMQLIK
;
A
#
# COMPACT_ATOMS: atom_id res chain seq x y z
N MET A 1 -15.39 9.81 -8.61
CA MET A 1 -14.15 9.15 -8.16
C MET A 1 -13.02 9.47 -9.13
N ILE A 2 -11.80 9.68 -8.64
CA ILE A 2 -10.61 10.02 -9.45
C ILE A 2 -9.54 8.97 -9.15
N GLY A 3 -9.04 8.24 -10.16
CA GLY A 3 -7.92 7.31 -9.97
C GLY A 3 -6.62 8.05 -9.69
N LEU A 4 -5.89 7.63 -8.65
CA LEU A 4 -4.61 8.21 -8.26
C LEU A 4 -3.48 7.23 -8.59
N ASP A 5 -2.54 7.71 -9.39
CA ASP A 5 -1.34 6.98 -9.76
C ASP A 5 -0.27 7.11 -8.66
N THR A 6 0.67 6.16 -8.63
CA THR A 6 1.81 6.12 -7.71
C THR A 6 2.59 7.42 -7.71
N ASN A 7 2.88 7.99 -8.89
CA ASN A 7 3.67 9.21 -8.97
C ASN A 7 2.97 10.38 -8.27
N VAL A 8 1.66 10.55 -8.38
CA VAL A 8 0.90 11.62 -7.72
C VAL A 8 0.95 11.44 -6.20
N LEU A 9 0.73 10.21 -5.73
CA LEU A 9 0.77 9.88 -4.30
C LEU A 9 2.16 10.10 -3.71
N VAL A 10 3.22 9.70 -4.42
CA VAL A 10 4.61 9.93 -3.99
C VAL A 10 4.91 11.43 -3.91
N ARG A 11 4.50 12.24 -4.90
CA ARG A 11 4.69 13.71 -4.82
C ARG A 11 3.96 14.31 -3.62
N TYR A 12 2.76 13.80 -3.32
CA TYR A 12 2.00 14.25 -2.15
C TYR A 12 2.67 13.89 -0.82
N PHE A 13 3.18 12.67 -0.65
CA PHE A 13 3.79 12.26 0.62
C PHE A 13 5.24 12.72 0.79
N ALA A 14 6.06 12.62 -0.26
CA ALA A 14 7.48 12.93 -0.19
C ALA A 14 7.79 14.43 -0.31
N GLN A 15 6.88 15.21 -0.92
CA GLN A 15 7.03 16.66 -1.13
C GLN A 15 8.37 17.02 -1.82
N ASP A 16 8.84 16.19 -2.75
CA ASP A 16 10.20 16.23 -3.30
C ASP A 16 10.36 17.05 -4.59
N ASP A 17 9.27 17.35 -5.29
CA ASP A 17 9.23 18.27 -6.44
C ASP A 17 8.27 19.42 -6.15
N ALA A 18 8.79 20.64 -5.93
CA ALA A 18 7.97 21.77 -5.52
C ALA A 18 6.77 22.08 -6.47
N VAL A 19 6.91 21.80 -7.77
CA VAL A 19 5.86 22.08 -8.76
C VAL A 19 4.82 20.98 -8.76
N GLN A 20 5.25 19.71 -8.80
CA GLN A 20 4.35 18.57 -8.83
C GLN A 20 3.70 18.33 -7.48
N SER A 21 4.42 18.49 -6.38
CA SER A 21 3.89 18.35 -5.01
C SER A 21 2.80 19.36 -4.74
N LYS A 22 2.94 20.62 -5.20
CA LYS A 22 1.86 21.62 -5.11
C LYS A 22 0.60 21.18 -5.87
N LYS A 23 0.75 20.58 -7.05
CA LYS A 23 -0.38 20.05 -7.84
C LYS A 23 -1.00 18.82 -7.18
N ALA A 24 -0.18 17.93 -6.62
CA ALA A 24 -0.63 16.74 -5.92
C ALA A 24 -1.40 17.13 -4.64
N THR A 25 -0.87 18.05 -3.83
CA THR A 25 -1.57 18.60 -2.66
C THR A 25 -2.90 19.23 -3.03
N ALA A 26 -2.93 20.10 -4.05
CA ALA A 26 -4.17 20.72 -4.50
C ALA A 26 -5.20 19.69 -5.01
N LEU A 27 -4.74 18.63 -5.68
CA LEU A 27 -5.62 17.52 -6.09
C LEU A 27 -6.17 16.78 -4.86
N MET A 28 -5.32 16.42 -3.91
CA MET A 28 -5.71 15.71 -2.68
C MET A 28 -6.70 16.53 -1.84
N GLU A 29 -6.48 17.83 -1.70
CA GLU A 29 -7.39 18.76 -0.99
C GLU A 29 -8.72 18.98 -1.72
N SER A 30 -8.79 18.68 -3.03
CA SER A 30 -10.03 18.78 -3.81
C SER A 30 -10.93 17.55 -3.70
N LEU A 31 -10.43 16.46 -3.10
CA LEU A 31 -11.18 15.22 -2.90
C LEU A 31 -12.20 15.40 -1.77
N SER A 32 -13.32 14.71 -1.89
CA SER A 32 -14.38 14.68 -0.87
C SER A 32 -15.05 13.31 -0.84
N ALA A 33 -15.94 13.09 0.14
CA ALA A 33 -16.75 11.86 0.19
C ALA A 33 -17.62 11.65 -1.07
N GLU A 34 -18.06 12.73 -1.71
CA GLU A 34 -18.87 12.69 -2.95
C GLU A 34 -18.00 12.54 -4.21
N ARG A 35 -16.74 12.96 -4.14
CA ARG A 35 -15.77 12.85 -5.24
C ARG A 35 -14.43 12.31 -4.73
N PRO A 36 -14.38 11.04 -4.30
CA PRO A 36 -13.19 10.50 -3.65
C PRO A 36 -12.09 10.20 -4.67
N GLY A 37 -10.84 10.15 -4.19
CA GLY A 37 -9.73 9.52 -4.88
C GLY A 37 -9.82 8.00 -4.76
N TYR A 38 -9.30 7.28 -5.74
CA TYR A 38 -9.22 5.82 -5.75
C TYR A 38 -7.78 5.40 -5.88
N VAL A 39 -7.35 4.50 -5.00
CA VAL A 39 -5.99 3.96 -4.98
C VAL A 39 -6.09 2.45 -5.20
N SER A 40 -5.56 1.97 -6.33
CA SER A 40 -5.47 0.54 -6.59
C SER A 40 -4.43 -0.11 -5.69
N GLN A 41 -4.53 -1.43 -5.49
CA GLN A 41 -3.55 -2.19 -4.75
C GLN A 41 -2.16 -2.11 -5.41
N VAL A 42 -2.11 -2.09 -6.73
CA VAL A 42 -0.86 -1.94 -7.49
C VAL A 42 -0.19 -0.60 -7.19
N ALA A 43 -0.95 0.50 -7.27
CA ALA A 43 -0.42 1.82 -6.95
C ALA A 43 0.05 1.91 -5.49
N LEU A 44 -0.70 1.29 -4.57
CA LEU A 44 -0.31 1.24 -3.17
C LEU A 44 1.00 0.46 -2.94
N VAL A 45 1.17 -0.69 -3.59
CA VAL A 45 2.41 -1.48 -3.52
C VAL A 45 3.60 -0.66 -4.02
N GLU A 46 3.46 0.04 -5.15
CA GLU A 46 4.53 0.89 -5.66
C GLU A 46 4.82 2.08 -4.74
N VAL A 47 3.79 2.71 -4.13
CA VAL A 47 3.98 3.79 -3.15
C VAL A 47 4.82 3.30 -1.97
N VAL A 48 4.49 2.12 -1.42
CA VAL A 48 5.25 1.54 -0.30
C VAL A 48 6.70 1.29 -0.70
N TRP A 49 6.91 0.69 -1.87
CA TRP A 49 8.26 0.42 -2.39
C TRP A 49 9.06 1.70 -2.59
N VAL A 50 8.47 2.72 -3.25
CA VAL A 50 9.15 3.99 -3.53
C VAL A 50 9.46 4.75 -2.24
N LEU A 51 8.50 4.88 -1.32
CA LEU A 51 8.69 5.60 -0.07
C LEU A 51 9.74 4.93 0.82
N ALA A 52 9.74 3.60 0.92
CA ALA A 52 10.76 2.88 1.67
C ALA A 52 12.14 2.98 1.01
N ARG A 53 12.22 2.75 -0.32
CA ARG A 53 13.51 2.60 -1.02
C ARG A 53 14.18 3.91 -1.38
N CYS A 54 13.39 4.91 -1.81
CA CYS A 54 13.91 6.19 -2.30
C CYS A 54 13.92 7.28 -1.23
N TYR A 55 13.01 7.22 -0.26
CA TYR A 55 12.86 8.26 0.77
C TYR A 55 13.16 7.78 2.19
N GLY A 56 13.46 6.48 2.38
CA GLY A 56 13.83 5.93 3.69
C GLY A 56 12.69 5.98 4.70
N VAL A 57 11.43 5.95 4.24
CA VAL A 57 10.27 5.92 5.13
C VAL A 57 10.26 4.61 5.90
N GLU A 58 10.29 4.71 7.22
CA GLU A 58 10.34 3.56 8.12
C GLU A 58 8.98 2.85 8.20
N ARG A 59 8.97 1.58 8.61
CA ARG A 59 7.75 0.75 8.63
C ARG A 59 6.62 1.33 9.48
N GLU A 60 6.95 1.95 10.61
CA GLU A 60 5.96 2.61 11.49
C GLU A 60 5.33 3.82 10.80
N GLN A 61 6.14 4.64 10.13
CA GLN A 61 5.64 5.76 9.33
C GLN A 61 4.81 5.29 8.14
N MET A 62 5.23 4.20 7.49
CA MET A 62 4.47 3.56 6.41
C MET A 62 3.09 3.09 6.90
N ASN A 63 3.04 2.52 8.12
CA ASN A 63 1.78 2.14 8.75
C ASN A 63 0.84 3.34 8.93
N ASP A 64 1.36 4.44 9.47
CA ASP A 64 0.56 5.64 9.69
C ASP A 64 0.05 6.25 8.38
N ILE A 65 0.87 6.26 7.33
CA ILE A 65 0.48 6.73 5.99
C ILE A 65 -0.66 5.87 5.43
N ILE A 66 -0.52 4.55 5.42
CA ILE A 66 -1.51 3.66 4.82
C ILE A 66 -2.80 3.63 5.65
N ASP A 67 -2.70 3.61 6.99
CA ASP A 67 -3.88 3.60 7.86
C ASP A 67 -4.67 4.92 7.73
N SER A 68 -3.97 6.06 7.60
CA SER A 68 -4.55 7.35 7.23
C SER A 68 -5.31 7.28 5.90
N MET A 69 -4.68 6.72 4.86
CA MET A 69 -5.33 6.57 3.54
C MET A 69 -6.58 5.70 3.57
N ILE A 70 -6.61 4.68 4.43
CA ILE A 70 -7.76 3.77 4.59
C ILE A 70 -8.86 4.40 5.45
N GLY A 71 -8.51 5.28 6.40
CA GLY A 71 -9.43 5.85 7.39
C GLY A 71 -10.20 7.09 6.92
N THR A 72 -9.76 7.75 5.86
CA THR A 72 -10.36 8.95 5.28
C THR A 72 -11.56 8.62 4.39
N LYS A 73 -12.53 9.55 4.27
CA LYS A 73 -13.65 9.41 3.31
C LYS A 73 -13.30 9.93 1.91
N GLU A 74 -12.24 10.73 1.85
CA GLU A 74 -11.70 11.35 0.65
C GLU A 74 -10.95 10.35 -0.23
N LEU A 75 -10.57 9.18 0.30
CA LEU A 75 -9.95 8.08 -0.45
C LEU A 75 -10.75 6.78 -0.34
N VAL A 76 -10.76 6.05 -1.45
CA VAL A 76 -11.22 4.67 -1.55
C VAL A 76 -10.02 3.81 -1.94
N VAL A 77 -9.54 2.99 -1.01
CA VAL A 77 -8.46 2.03 -1.25
C VAL A 77 -9.05 0.70 -1.69
N GLU A 78 -8.55 0.17 -2.80
CA GLU A 78 -8.94 -1.13 -3.33
C GLU A 78 -8.70 -2.25 -2.30
N GLY A 79 -9.77 -2.95 -1.92
CA GLY A 79 -9.67 -4.03 -0.93
C GLY A 79 -9.13 -3.54 0.41
N ALA A 80 -9.60 -2.40 0.92
CA ALA A 80 -9.14 -1.77 2.16
C ALA A 80 -8.98 -2.75 3.35
N ASP A 81 -9.89 -3.71 3.54
CA ASP A 81 -9.77 -4.71 4.60
C ASP A 81 -8.64 -5.71 4.35
N THR A 82 -8.41 -6.11 3.09
CA THR A 82 -7.28 -6.93 2.66
C THR A 82 -5.97 -6.18 2.88
N VAL A 83 -5.90 -4.91 2.48
CA VAL A 83 -4.76 -4.03 2.70
C VAL A 83 -4.46 -3.88 4.19
N ARG A 84 -5.47 -3.59 5.01
CA ARG A 84 -5.29 -3.46 6.48
C ARG A 84 -4.77 -4.76 7.10
N LYS A 85 -5.23 -5.92 6.62
CA LYS A 85 -4.72 -7.23 7.06
C LYS A 85 -3.25 -7.43 6.63
N ALA A 86 -2.90 -7.09 5.39
CA ALA A 86 -1.54 -7.20 4.88
C ALA A 86 -0.58 -6.26 5.62
N LEU A 87 -1.01 -5.03 5.91
CA LEU A 87 -0.25 -4.05 6.65
C LEU A 87 0.13 -4.54 8.05
N ARG A 88 -0.78 -5.21 8.76
CA ARG A 88 -0.48 -5.81 10.07
C ARG A 88 0.63 -6.86 9.99
N VAL A 89 0.63 -7.70 8.96
CA VAL A 89 1.69 -8.71 8.76
C VAL A 89 3.02 -8.03 8.42
N PHE A 90 2.99 -7.03 7.53
CA PHE A 90 4.15 -6.23 7.15
C PHE A 90 4.81 -5.53 8.35
N VAL A 91 4.02 -4.91 9.23
CA VAL A 91 4.55 -4.21 10.42
C VAL A 91 5.08 -5.17 11.48
N ALA A 92 4.47 -6.35 11.62
CA ALA A 92 4.87 -7.34 12.62
C ALA A 92 6.25 -7.98 12.37
N SER A 93 6.82 -7.86 11.16
CA SER A 93 8.10 -8.47 10.81
C SER A 93 8.96 -7.55 9.94
N ALA A 94 10.17 -7.24 10.42
CA ALA A 94 11.14 -6.43 9.67
C ALA A 94 11.58 -7.06 8.34
N LYS A 95 11.36 -8.36 8.16
CA LYS A 95 11.72 -9.11 6.94
C LYS A 95 10.58 -9.23 5.93
N ALA A 96 9.36 -8.84 6.30
CA ALA A 96 8.19 -8.98 5.42
C ALA A 96 8.18 -7.90 4.34
N ASP A 97 8.01 -8.28 3.08
CA ASP A 97 7.68 -7.34 2.02
C ASP A 97 6.17 -7.08 2.01
N PHE A 98 5.76 -5.83 1.75
CA PHE A 98 4.34 -5.47 1.75
C PHE A 98 3.59 -6.13 0.59
N ALA A 99 4.22 -6.25 -0.59
CA ALA A 99 3.62 -6.91 -1.74
C ALA A 99 3.36 -8.39 -1.44
N ASP A 100 4.32 -9.09 -0.81
CA ASP A 100 4.13 -10.49 -0.40
C ASP A 100 2.96 -10.64 0.57
N CYS A 101 2.88 -9.76 1.58
CA CYS A 101 1.76 -9.77 2.52
C CYS A 101 0.42 -9.55 1.81
N LEU A 102 0.38 -8.64 0.83
CA LEU A 102 -0.83 -8.33 0.10
C LEU A 102 -1.23 -9.44 -0.87
N ILE A 103 -0.27 -10.07 -1.55
CA ILE A 103 -0.49 -11.22 -2.43
C ILE A 103 -1.11 -12.37 -1.62
N GLU A 104 -0.51 -12.70 -0.48
CA GLU A 104 -1.00 -13.81 0.35
C GLU A 104 -2.40 -13.51 0.91
N ARG A 105 -2.64 -12.28 1.41
CA ARG A 105 -3.98 -11.88 1.89
C ARG A 105 -5.01 -11.86 0.77
N SER A 106 -4.63 -11.52 -0.45
CA SER A 106 -5.52 -11.52 -1.62
C SER A 106 -5.90 -12.95 -2.00
N GLY A 107 -4.95 -13.88 -2.01
CA GLY A 107 -5.22 -15.31 -2.19
C GLY A 107 -6.15 -15.87 -1.12
N HIS A 108 -5.94 -15.49 0.15
CA HIS A 108 -6.85 -15.86 1.24
C HIS A 108 -8.27 -15.32 1.02
N VAL A 109 -8.44 -14.09 0.56
CA VAL A 109 -9.78 -13.51 0.28
C VAL A 109 -10.46 -14.20 -0.91
N ALA A 110 -9.67 -14.69 -1.86
CA ALA A 110 -10.14 -15.51 -2.98
C ALA A 110 -10.40 -16.99 -2.63
N GLU A 111 -10.31 -17.36 -1.34
CA GLU A 111 -10.51 -18.73 -0.84
C GLU A 111 -9.52 -19.75 -1.43
N CYS A 112 -8.33 -19.30 -1.84
CA CYS A 112 -7.24 -20.22 -2.20
C CYS A 112 -6.85 -21.07 -0.98
N GLU A 113 -6.63 -22.37 -1.18
CA GLU A 113 -6.14 -23.27 -0.12
C GLU A 113 -4.79 -22.78 0.43
N TYR A 114 -3.90 -22.33 -0.45
CA TYR A 114 -2.65 -21.66 -0.10
C TYR A 114 -2.18 -20.75 -1.24
N THR A 115 -1.35 -19.77 -0.90
CA THR A 115 -0.57 -18.99 -1.88
C THR A 115 0.82 -19.61 -2.00
N ALA A 116 1.21 -20.03 -3.20
CA ALA A 116 2.49 -20.68 -3.42
C ALA A 116 3.62 -19.68 -3.72
N THR A 117 4.86 -19.99 -3.31
CA THR A 117 6.03 -19.15 -3.56
C THR A 117 7.34 -19.95 -3.68
N PHE A 118 8.34 -19.37 -4.35
CA PHE A 118 9.74 -19.80 -4.28
C PHE A 118 10.56 -18.93 -3.32
N ASP A 119 9.98 -17.84 -2.80
CA ASP A 119 10.64 -16.95 -1.85
C ASP A 119 10.58 -17.54 -0.42
N VAL A 120 11.74 -17.91 0.09
CA VAL A 120 11.92 -18.48 1.44
C VAL A 120 11.55 -17.49 2.54
N THR A 121 11.72 -16.19 2.31
CA THR A 121 11.33 -15.15 3.25
C THR A 121 9.82 -15.03 3.27
N ALA A 122 9.17 -14.89 2.11
CA ALA A 122 7.70 -14.81 2.00
C ALA A 122 7.02 -16.02 2.64
N SER A 123 7.57 -17.23 2.46
CA SER A 123 7.02 -18.45 3.07
C SER A 123 7.13 -18.47 4.60
N LYS A 124 8.06 -17.71 5.18
CA LYS A 124 8.28 -17.64 6.64
C LYS A 124 7.51 -16.51 7.30
N VAL A 125 7.27 -15.41 6.58
CA VAL A 125 6.76 -14.16 7.18
C VAL A 125 5.40 -13.75 6.65
N ALA A 126 5.08 -14.02 5.39
CA ALA A 126 3.80 -13.65 4.77
C ALA A 126 2.76 -14.77 4.87
N GLY A 127 3.16 -16.01 5.20
CA GLY A 127 2.26 -17.16 5.31
C GLY A 127 2.08 -17.95 4.01
N MET A 128 2.92 -17.70 3.01
CA MET A 128 2.92 -18.46 1.75
C MET A 128 3.50 -19.87 1.91
N GLN A 129 3.16 -20.78 1.00
CA GLN A 129 3.69 -22.13 0.95
C GLN A 129 4.88 -22.23 -0.02
N LEU A 130 6.06 -22.61 0.50
CA LEU A 130 7.26 -22.79 -0.31
C LEU A 130 7.13 -24.04 -1.20
N ILE A 131 7.29 -23.87 -2.50
CA ILE A 131 7.47 -24.98 -3.46
C ILE A 131 8.98 -25.30 -3.56
N LYS A 132 9.32 -26.59 -3.55
CA LYS A 132 10.69 -27.11 -3.65
C LYS A 132 10.90 -27.87 -4.95
#